data_AF-A0A524KJ16-F1
#
_entry.id   AF-A0A524KJ16-F1
#
_cell.length_a   1.000
_cell.length_b   1.000
_cell.length_c   1.000
_cell.angle_alpha   90.00
_cell.angle_beta   90.00
_cell.angle_gamma   90.00
#
_symmetry.space_group_name_H-M   'P 1'
#
loop_
_entity.id
_entity.type
_entity.pdbx_description
1 polymer ?
#
loop_
_entity_poly.entity_id
_entity_poly.type
_entity_poly.pdbx_seq_one_letter_code
_entity_poly.pdbx_strand_id
1 'polypeptide(L)'
;MQVIRWIPPTPPMRDLLSMHQEMNRLFDGACGRPTARAAFAFVPTVEIEETPEQFVLRMDLPGVAQKDVKVHVMGDTLTIRGERKQEGSEKEGNWLRCERTYGTFERSFTLGAPVRADQVKATSKDG
;
A
#
# COMPACT_ATOMS: atom_id res chain seq x y z
N MET A 1 -2.85 7.46 -53.90
CA MET A 1 -3.76 6.78 -52.96
C MET A 1 -2.90 5.93 -52.04
N GLN A 2 -2.81 6.06 -50.72
CA GLN A 2 -3.35 6.98 -49.71
C GLN A 2 -2.26 7.11 -48.64
N VAL A 3 -2.02 8.33 -48.12
CA VAL A 3 -1.07 8.59 -47.02
C VAL A 3 -1.84 8.48 -45.71
N ILE A 4 -1.32 7.72 -44.74
CA ILE A 4 -1.85 7.69 -43.38
C ILE A 4 -0.78 8.25 -42.44
N ARG A 5 -1.11 9.38 -41.80
CA ARG A 5 -0.28 10.05 -40.79
C ARG A 5 -0.53 9.39 -39.44
N TRP A 6 0.52 8.85 -38.82
CA TRP A 6 0.47 8.30 -37.46
C TRP A 6 0.59 9.42 -36.42
N ILE A 7 -0.35 9.47 -35.48
CA ILE A 7 -0.23 10.17 -34.18
C ILE A 7 -0.99 9.34 -33.13
N PRO A 8 -0.37 8.99 -32.01
CA PRO A 8 -1.06 9.11 -30.71
C PRO A 8 -0.09 9.63 -29.61
N PRO A 9 -0.58 9.84 -28.38
CA PRO A 9 -1.07 11.12 -27.89
C PRO A 9 -0.01 11.84 -27.03
N THR A 10 -0.03 13.17 -27.03
CA THR A 10 0.76 14.01 -26.10
C THR A 10 0.49 13.63 -24.65
N PRO A 11 1.51 13.60 -23.77
CA PRO A 11 1.28 13.34 -22.35
C PRO A 11 0.59 14.55 -21.71
N PRO A 12 -0.59 14.42 -21.07
CA PRO A 12 -1.06 15.46 -20.18
C PRO A 12 -0.45 15.27 -18.80
N MET A 13 0.38 16.25 -18.47
CA MET A 13 0.75 16.76 -17.15
C MET A 13 1.30 15.76 -16.12
N ARG A 14 2.59 15.96 -15.82
CA ARG A 14 3.22 15.79 -14.51
C ARG A 14 2.19 15.68 -13.39
N ASP A 15 1.86 14.45 -13.07
CA ASP A 15 1.03 14.16 -11.93
C ASP A 15 1.90 14.31 -10.67
N LEU A 16 1.28 14.81 -9.62
CA LEU A 16 1.86 15.17 -8.33
C LEU A 16 2.47 13.94 -7.58
N LEU A 17 2.46 12.78 -8.23
CA LEU A 17 3.12 11.53 -7.85
C LEU A 17 4.64 11.56 -7.99
N SER A 18 5.21 12.54 -8.71
CA SER A 18 6.66 12.66 -8.89
C SER A 18 7.42 13.21 -7.65
N MET A 19 6.72 13.62 -6.59
CA MET A 19 7.36 14.02 -5.32
C MET A 19 7.18 13.03 -4.16
N HIS A 20 6.24 12.09 -4.23
CA HIS A 20 6.10 11.03 -3.20
C HIS A 20 6.95 9.80 -3.48
N GLN A 21 7.39 9.60 -4.72
CA GLN A 21 8.24 8.48 -5.12
C GLN A 21 9.69 8.59 -4.61
N GLU A 22 10.12 9.77 -4.16
CA GLU A 22 11.50 9.97 -3.69
C GLU A 22 11.64 9.86 -2.16
N MET A 23 10.58 10.08 -1.37
CA MET A 23 10.68 10.08 0.09
C MET A 23 10.54 8.72 0.77
N ASN A 24 9.92 7.72 0.12
CA ASN A 24 9.82 6.35 0.65
C ASN A 24 11.12 5.54 0.50
N ARG A 25 12.19 6.14 -0.04
CA ARG A 25 13.39 5.41 -0.47
C ARG A 25 14.38 5.05 0.65
N LEU A 26 14.11 5.38 1.91
CA LEU A 26 15.21 5.45 2.89
C LEU A 26 15.12 4.61 4.16
N PHE A 27 13.97 4.29 4.77
CA PHE A 27 14.03 3.94 6.20
C PHE A 27 13.95 2.45 6.57
N ASP A 28 15.14 1.89 6.83
CA ASP A 28 15.50 0.63 7.55
C ASP A 28 15.35 -0.79 6.97
N GLY A 29 16.47 -1.31 6.45
CA GLY A 29 16.61 -2.70 6.01
C GLY A 29 16.60 -3.68 7.18
N ALA A 30 15.99 -4.84 6.96
CA ALA A 30 15.92 -5.95 7.92
C ALA A 30 16.57 -7.21 7.32
N CYS A 31 17.19 -8.04 8.17
CA CYS A 31 17.89 -9.29 7.83
C CYS A 31 19.32 -9.18 7.25
N GLY A 32 20.16 -8.28 7.78
CA GLY A 32 21.62 -8.46 7.78
C GLY A 32 22.36 -8.43 6.44
N ARG A 33 21.77 -7.91 5.35
CA ARG A 33 22.46 -7.69 4.07
C ARG A 33 22.09 -6.34 3.45
N PRO A 34 23.07 -5.57 2.92
CA PRO A 34 22.77 -4.32 2.24
C PRO A 34 22.44 -4.56 0.75
N THR A 35 21.54 -3.69 0.23
CA THR A 35 21.28 -3.31 -1.18
C THR A 35 20.11 -3.97 -1.94
N ALA A 36 19.49 -3.15 -2.82
CA ALA A 36 18.34 -3.38 -3.71
C ALA A 36 16.94 -3.46 -3.05
N ARG A 37 16.53 -2.36 -2.41
CA ARG A 37 15.38 -2.29 -1.49
C ARG A 37 14.01 -2.04 -2.14
N ALA A 38 13.71 -2.78 -3.20
CA ALA A 38 12.35 -2.89 -3.74
C ALA A 38 11.73 -4.29 -3.51
N ALA A 39 12.50 -5.26 -3.01
CA ALA A 39 12.13 -6.68 -3.02
C ALA A 39 11.47 -7.21 -1.73
N PHE A 40 11.32 -6.41 -0.67
CA PHE A 40 10.77 -6.88 0.62
C PHE A 40 9.79 -5.92 1.29
N ALA A 41 9.07 -5.08 0.52
CA ALA A 41 7.96 -4.34 1.09
C ALA A 41 6.87 -5.34 1.52
N PHE A 42 6.34 -5.21 2.74
CA PHE A 42 5.12 -5.92 3.12
C PHE A 42 3.99 -5.43 2.21
N VAL A 43 3.40 -6.33 1.42
CA VAL A 43 2.29 -6.03 0.51
C VAL A 43 1.08 -6.82 0.98
N PRO A 44 0.16 -6.20 1.75
CA PRO A 44 -1.04 -6.86 2.22
C PRO A 44 -1.92 -7.37 1.07
N THR A 45 -2.45 -8.57 1.24
CA THR A 45 -3.53 -9.12 0.42
C THR A 45 -4.84 -8.40 0.75
N VAL A 46 -5.68 -8.23 -0.28
CA VAL A 46 -6.93 -7.48 -0.18
C VAL A 46 -8.02 -8.16 -0.98
N GLU A 47 -9.22 -8.16 -0.40
CA GLU A 47 -10.49 -8.45 -1.04
C GLU A 47 -11.36 -7.17 -1.01
N ILE A 48 -11.98 -6.83 -2.14
CA ILE A 48 -12.90 -5.69 -2.26
C ILE A 48 -14.20 -6.18 -2.89
N GLU A 49 -15.32 -5.88 -2.24
CA GLU A 49 -16.66 -6.20 -2.70
C GLU A 49 -17.49 -4.90 -2.75
N GLU A 50 -18.23 -4.72 -3.85
CA GLU A 50 -19.26 -3.68 -3.97
C GLU A 50 -20.63 -4.30 -3.72
N THR A 51 -21.37 -3.75 -2.76
CA THR A 51 -22.79 -4.07 -2.54
C THR A 51 -23.64 -2.88 -3.00
N PRO A 52 -24.97 -3.03 -3.13
CA PRO A 52 -25.85 -1.91 -3.49
C PRO A 52 -25.78 -0.71 -2.53
N GLU A 53 -25.32 -0.92 -1.29
CA GLU A 53 -25.27 0.09 -0.24
C GLU A 53 -23.86 0.61 0.06
N GLN A 54 -22.82 -0.20 -0.14
CA GLN A 54 -21.46 0.15 0.33
C GLN A 54 -20.34 -0.64 -0.37
N PHE A 55 -19.11 -0.16 -0.21
CA PHE A 55 -17.91 -0.92 -0.48
C PHE A 55 -17.40 -1.60 0.79
N VAL A 56 -17.06 -2.87 0.70
CA VAL A 56 -16.47 -3.65 1.79
C VAL A 56 -15.05 -4.06 1.37
N LEU A 57 -14.05 -3.58 2.12
CA LEU A 57 -12.65 -3.94 1.92
C LEU A 57 -12.15 -4.75 3.11
N ARG A 58 -11.55 -5.91 2.83
CA ARG A 58 -10.86 -6.76 3.80
C ARG A 58 -9.38 -6.83 3.42
N MET A 59 -8.50 -6.59 4.40
CA MET A 59 -7.06 -6.56 4.19
C MET A 59 -6.39 -7.39 5.29
N ASP A 60 -5.51 -8.31 4.91
CA ASP A 60 -4.78 -9.14 5.88
C ASP A 60 -3.59 -8.34 6.44
N LEU A 61 -3.65 -7.99 7.72
CA LEU A 61 -2.64 -7.19 8.41
C LEU A 61 -2.06 -7.88 9.66
N PRO A 62 -1.53 -9.12 9.53
CA PRO A 62 -1.10 -9.91 10.69
C PRO A 62 0.11 -9.28 11.39
N GLY A 63 -0.08 -8.91 12.65
CA GLY A 63 0.94 -8.26 13.48
C GLY A 63 1.02 -6.74 13.29
N VAL A 64 0.01 -6.11 12.69
CA VAL A 64 -0.15 -4.65 12.64
C VAL A 64 -1.27 -4.27 13.60
N ALA A 65 -1.00 -3.38 14.55
CA ALA A 65 -2.06 -2.90 15.44
C ALA A 65 -3.01 -1.96 14.68
N GLN A 66 -4.30 -2.02 14.97
CA GLN A 66 -5.32 -1.17 14.31
C GLN A 66 -4.96 0.33 14.37
N LYS A 67 -4.40 0.79 15.50
CA LYS A 67 -3.95 2.18 15.71
C LYS A 67 -2.82 2.62 14.77
N ASP A 68 -2.07 1.67 14.23
CA ASP A 68 -0.95 1.91 13.31
C ASP A 68 -1.40 1.88 11.85
N VAL A 69 -2.70 1.63 11.60
CA VAL A 69 -3.33 1.70 10.27
C VAL A 69 -3.99 3.05 10.09
N LYS A 70 -3.63 3.74 9.01
CA LYS A 70 -4.23 5.01 8.60
C LYS A 70 -5.04 4.80 7.33
N VAL A 71 -6.27 5.26 7.35
CA VAL A 71 -7.18 5.22 6.22
C VAL A 71 -7.47 6.64 5.76
N HIS A 72 -7.32 6.90 4.47
CA HIS A 72 -7.60 8.18 3.85
C HIS A 72 -8.48 8.00 2.62
N VAL A 73 -9.45 8.89 2.44
CA VAL A 73 -10.35 8.89 1.29
C VAL A 73 -10.28 10.26 0.62
N MET A 74 -10.04 10.26 -0.69
CA MET A 74 -10.05 11.46 -1.52
C MET A 74 -10.82 11.16 -2.81
N GLY A 75 -11.99 11.78 -2.98
CA GLY A 75 -12.88 11.50 -4.11
C GLY A 75 -13.36 10.04 -4.08
N ASP A 76 -13.01 9.28 -5.11
CA ASP A 76 -13.29 7.84 -5.27
C ASP A 76 -12.10 6.94 -4.88
N THR A 77 -11.04 7.52 -4.33
CA THR A 77 -9.80 6.81 -4.04
C THR A 77 -9.64 6.58 -2.53
N LEU A 78 -9.55 5.32 -2.14
CA LEU A 78 -9.26 4.86 -0.79
C LEU A 78 -7.77 4.51 -0.67
N THR A 79 -7.07 5.11 0.28
CA THR A 79 -5.66 4.84 0.57
C THR A 79 -5.50 4.30 1.99
N ILE A 80 -4.83 3.15 2.13
CA ILE A 80 -4.55 2.50 3.40
C ILE A 80 -3.03 2.45 3.58
N ARG A 81 -2.55 2.97 4.70
CA ARG A 81 -1.14 3.02 5.07
C ARG A 81 -0.91 2.40 6.44
N GLY A 82 0.24 1.78 6.63
CA GLY A 82 0.66 1.28 7.92
C GLY A 82 2.07 0.71 7.87
N GLU A 83 2.47 0.06 8.96
CA GLU A 83 3.78 -0.56 9.08
C GLU A 83 3.68 -1.89 9.79
N ARG A 84 4.30 -2.93 9.21
CA ARG A 84 4.49 -4.20 9.89
C ARG A 84 5.91 -4.27 10.43
N LYS A 85 6.05 -4.14 11.74
CA LYS A 85 7.36 -4.16 12.41
C LYS A 85 7.86 -5.58 12.58
N GLN A 86 9.18 -5.75 12.53
CA GLN A 86 9.82 -6.97 12.96
C GLN A 86 9.88 -6.98 14.49
N GLU A 87 9.26 -7.98 15.12
CA GLU A 87 9.42 -8.22 16.54
C GLU A 87 10.82 -8.80 16.80
N GLY A 88 11.61 -8.14 17.64
CA GLY A 88 12.98 -8.53 17.98
C GLY A 88 14.05 -7.80 17.15
N SER A 89 14.45 -6.61 17.61
CA SER A 89 15.62 -5.86 17.11
C SER A 89 16.87 -6.07 17.97
N GLU A 90 16.84 -6.98 18.93
CA GLU A 90 17.99 -7.35 19.74
C GLU A 90 18.57 -8.69 19.29
N LYS A 91 19.90 -8.76 19.36
CA LYS A 91 20.79 -9.75 18.75
C LYS A 91 20.71 -11.13 19.42
N GLU A 92 19.51 -11.72 19.56
CA GLU A 92 19.31 -12.94 20.36
C GLU A 92 18.76 -14.15 19.60
N GLY A 93 18.46 -14.03 18.29
CA GLY A 93 17.92 -15.13 17.50
C GLY A 93 18.80 -15.54 16.33
N ASN A 94 19.31 -16.78 16.32
CA ASN A 94 19.79 -17.43 15.09
C ASN A 94 18.57 -17.85 14.25
N TRP A 95 18.04 -16.94 13.43
CA TRP A 95 16.94 -17.21 12.51
C TRP A 95 17.35 -18.31 11.51
N LEU A 96 16.67 -19.45 11.53
CA LEU A 96 16.93 -20.54 10.57
C LEU A 96 16.36 -20.21 9.17
N ARG A 97 15.26 -19.43 9.12
CA ARG A 97 14.56 -19.02 7.90
C ARG A 97 13.70 -17.79 8.17
N CYS A 98 13.65 -16.86 7.22
CA CYS A 98 12.75 -15.71 7.24
C CYS A 98 11.99 -15.63 5.92
N GLU A 99 10.69 -15.93 5.96
CA GLU A 99 9.78 -15.81 4.80
C GLU A 99 8.78 -14.66 4.98
N ARG A 100 8.68 -14.12 6.19
CA ARG A 100 7.83 -12.97 6.50
C ARG A 100 8.47 -11.71 5.92
N THR A 101 7.65 -10.89 5.29
CA THR A 101 8.01 -9.53 4.87
C THR A 101 7.58 -8.52 5.93
N TYR A 102 8.36 -7.45 6.05
CA TYR A 102 8.21 -6.39 7.04
C TYR A 102 8.38 -5.02 6.38
N GLY A 103 8.02 -3.97 7.10
CA GLY A 103 8.17 -2.59 6.68
C GLY A 103 6.85 -1.88 6.42
N THR A 104 6.96 -0.66 5.91
CA THR A 104 5.83 0.21 5.60
C THR A 104 5.08 -0.28 4.36
N PHE A 105 3.76 -0.18 4.40
CA PHE A 105 2.91 -0.45 3.25
C PHE A 105 2.00 0.74 2.96
N GLU A 106 1.69 0.90 1.68
CA GLU A 106 0.71 1.86 1.18
C GLU A 106 -0.02 1.21 0.00
N ARG A 107 -1.34 1.16 0.08
CA ARG A 107 -2.20 0.59 -0.95
C ARG A 107 -3.30 1.59 -1.26
N SER A 108 -3.49 1.90 -2.54
CA SER A 108 -4.55 2.80 -3.00
C SER A 108 -5.46 2.06 -3.97
N PHE A 109 -6.76 2.29 -3.84
CA PHE A 109 -7.82 1.64 -4.61
C PHE A 109 -8.79 2.69 -5.11
N THR A 110 -9.02 2.72 -6.43
CA THR A 110 -10.07 3.54 -7.04
C THR A 110 -11.36 2.72 -7.08
N LEU A 111 -12.40 3.21 -6.40
CA LEU A 111 -13.65 2.48 -6.19
C LEU A 111 -14.70 2.75 -7.28
N GLY A 112 -14.42 3.66 -8.21
CA GLY A 112 -15.34 4.00 -9.31
C GLY A 112 -16.52 4.90 -8.91
N ALA A 113 -16.69 5.17 -7.61
CA ALA A 113 -17.66 6.12 -7.08
C ALA A 113 -17.08 6.87 -5.88
N PRO A 114 -17.46 8.14 -5.66
CA PRO A 114 -16.96 8.91 -4.54
C PRO A 114 -17.45 8.35 -3.20
N VAL A 115 -16.55 8.24 -2.22
CA VAL A 115 -16.86 7.76 -0.88
C VAL A 115 -16.84 8.91 0.12
N ARG A 116 -17.82 8.91 1.03
CA ARG A 116 -17.91 9.88 2.12
C ARG A 116 -16.90 9.53 3.22
N ALA A 117 -15.84 10.34 3.32
CA ALA A 117 -14.76 10.13 4.28
C ALA A 117 -15.24 10.09 5.75
N ASP A 118 -16.28 10.85 6.09
CA ASP A 118 -16.90 10.91 7.42
C ASP A 118 -17.66 9.63 7.79
N GLN A 119 -17.99 8.78 6.81
CA GLN A 119 -18.77 7.56 7.02
C GLN A 119 -17.92 6.28 6.95
N VAL A 120 -16.60 6.42 6.80
CA VAL A 120 -15.69 5.28 6.78
C VAL A 120 -15.64 4.64 8.16
N LYS A 121 -15.93 3.34 8.22
CA LYS A 121 -15.81 2.52 9.43
C LYS A 121 -14.76 1.46 9.20
N ALA A 122 -13.82 1.35 10.14
CA ALA A 122 -12.76 0.35 10.10
C ALA A 122 -12.76 -0.45 11.40
N THR A 123 -12.76 -1.77 11.28
CA THR A 123 -12.60 -2.70 12.39
C THR A 123 -11.42 -3.62 12.08
N SER A 124 -10.75 -4.11 13.13
CA SER A 124 -9.71 -5.10 13.01
C SER A 124 -10.07 -6.29 13.90
N LYS A 125 -9.91 -7.49 13.35
CA LYS A 125 -10.09 -8.75 14.06
C LYS A 125 -9.07 -9.74 13.50
N ASP A 126 -8.28 -10.33 14.38
CA ASP A 126 -7.29 -11.37 14.06
C ASP A 126 -6.15 -10.97 13.10
N GLY A 127 -6.02 -9.68 12.78
CA GLY A 127 -4.89 -9.12 12.03
C GLY A 127 -5.06 -9.18 10.53
#